data_AF-A0A1N6NB56-F1
#
_entry.id   AF-A0A1N6NB56-F1
#
_cell.length_a   1.000
_cell.length_b   1.000
_cell.length_c   1.000
_cell.angle_alpha   90.00
_cell.angle_beta   90.00
_cell.angle_gamma   90.00
#
_symmetry.space_group_name_H-M   'P 1'
#
loop_
_entity.id
_entity.type
_entity.pdbx_description
1 polymer ?
#
loop_
_entity_poly.entity_id
_entity_poly.type
_entity_poly.pdbx_seq_one_letter_code
_entity_poly.pdbx_strand_id
1 'polypeptide(L)' 'MLMMEHFIYLTNISFGKQSWMVYLSVFIITWIFQFIGHKIEGKKPSFLKDLQFLLIGPIWLLGFVLKKAGIRY' A
#
# COMPACT_ATOMS: atom_id res chain seq x y z
N MET A 1 -13.00 -10.78 -11.71
CA MET A 1 -13.82 -9.79 -10.97
C MET A 1 -15.00 -10.48 -10.30
N LEU A 2 -15.89 -11.13 -11.07
CA LEU A 2 -17.08 -11.83 -10.56
C LEU A 2 -16.80 -12.86 -9.43
N MET A 3 -15.73 -13.64 -9.55
CA MET A 3 -15.34 -14.63 -8.51
C MET A 3 -14.96 -13.99 -7.17
N MET A 4 -14.31 -12.81 -7.19
CA MET A 4 -13.95 -12.10 -5.95
C MET A 4 -15.17 -11.49 -5.29
N GLU A 5 -16.11 -10.97 -6.07
CA GLU A 5 -17.37 -10.44 -5.56
C GLU A 5 -18.17 -11.53 -4.84
N HIS A 6 -18.23 -12.73 -5.43
CA HIS A 6 -18.91 -13.87 -4.81
C HIS A 6 -18.23 -14.29 -3.49
N PHE A 7 -16.90 -14.33 -3.45
CA PHE A 7 -16.16 -14.62 -2.22
C PHE A 7 -16.45 -13.59 -1.12
N ILE A 8 -16.40 -12.30 -1.44
CA ILE A 8 -16.68 -11.20 -0.50
C ILE A 8 -18.13 -11.28 0.00
N TYR A 9 -19.08 -11.58 -0.87
CA TYR A 9 -20.49 -11.74 -0.52
C TYR A 9 -20.70 -12.91 0.45
N LEU A 10 -20.09 -14.07 0.16
CA LEU A 10 -20.16 -15.25 1.03
C LEU A 10 -19.51 -15.01 2.40
N THR A 11 -18.35 -14.35 2.44
CA THR A 11 -17.70 -13.97 3.71
C THR A 11 -18.59 -13.04 4.52
N ASN A 12 -19.19 -12.02 3.91
CA ASN A 12 -20.06 -11.08 4.62
C ASN A 12 -21.35 -11.73 5.14
N ILE A 13 -21.94 -12.67 4.41
CA ILE A 13 -23.10 -13.42 4.91
C ILE A 13 -22.73 -14.35 6.06
N SER A 14 -21.59 -15.02 5.95
CA SER A 14 -21.19 -16.06 6.91
C SER A 14 -20.72 -15.46 8.24
N PHE A 15 -20.02 -14.32 8.20
CA PHE A 15 -19.41 -13.69 9.38
C PHE A 15 -20.08 -12.37 9.79
N GLY A 16 -21.01 -11.85 8.98
CA GLY A 16 -21.78 -10.64 9.29
C GLY A 16 -20.89 -9.45 9.66
N LYS A 17 -21.10 -8.91 10.87
CA LYS A 17 -20.30 -7.78 11.40
C LYS A 17 -18.84 -8.15 11.71
N GLN A 18 -18.48 -9.42 11.82
CA GLN A 18 -17.12 -9.87 12.13
C GLN A 18 -16.26 -10.16 10.89
N SER A 19 -16.81 -9.97 9.69
CA SER A 19 -16.11 -10.20 8.41
C SER A 19 -14.78 -9.44 8.29
N TRP A 20 -14.65 -8.30 8.97
CA TRP A 20 -13.40 -7.54 9.05
C TRP A 20 -12.24 -8.37 9.61
N MET A 21 -12.50 -9.30 10.53
CA MET A 21 -11.46 -10.17 11.11
C MET A 21 -10.89 -11.12 10.06
N VAL A 22 -11.72 -11.62 9.15
CA VAL A 22 -11.28 -12.48 8.04
C VAL A 22 -10.40 -11.67 7.09
N TYR A 23 -10.83 -10.47 6.69
CA TYR A 23 -10.04 -9.62 5.81
C TYR A 23 -8.71 -9.20 6.44
N LEU A 24 -8.72 -8.84 7.73
CA LEU A 24 -7.51 -8.50 8.46
C LEU A 24 -6.57 -9.69 8.59
N SER A 25 -7.09 -10.89 8.85
CA SER A 25 -6.28 -12.11 8.93
C SER A 25 -5.62 -12.42 7.59
N VAL A 26 -6.38 -12.39 6.49
CA VAL A 26 -5.85 -12.58 5.14
C VAL A 26 -4.78 -11.53 4.83
N PHE A 27 -5.04 -10.25 5.16
CA PHE A 27 -4.08 -9.17 4.97
C PHE A 27 -2.76 -9.46 5.70
N ILE A 28 -2.81 -9.78 7.00
CA ILE A 28 -1.60 -10.06 7.79
C ILE A 28 -0.86 -11.28 7.25
N ILE A 29 -1.57 -12.36 6.90
CA ILE A 29 -0.97 -13.59 6.34
C ILE A 29 -0.24 -13.27 5.04
N THR A 30 -0.93 -12.64 4.08
CA THR A 30 -0.35 -12.27 2.79
C THR A 30 0.84 -11.32 2.96
N TRP A 31 0.77 -10.39 3.92
CA TRP A 31 1.85 -9.46 4.21
C TRP A 31 3.10 -10.16 4.79
N ILE A 32 2.91 -11.13 5.68
CA ILE A 32 4.01 -11.99 6.17
C ILE A 32 4.64 -12.76 5.01
N PHE A 33 3.82 -13.38 4.15
CA PHE A 33 4.31 -14.07 2.95
C PHE A 33 5.07 -13.13 2.01
N GLN A 34 4.63 -11.89 1.85
CA GLN A 34 5.31 -10.88 1.04
C GLN A 34 6.72 -10.59 1.58
N PHE A 35 6.89 -10.42 2.89
CA PHE A 35 8.21 -10.22 3.49
C PHE A 35 9.11 -11.45 3.37
N ILE A 36 8.55 -12.65 3.52
CA ILE A 36 9.29 -13.90 3.33
C ILE A 36 9.76 -14.00 1.87
N GLY A 37 8.89 -13.71 0.90
CA GLY A 37 9.24 -13.66 -0.53
C GLY A 37 10.38 -12.68 -0.81
N HIS A 38 10.33 -11.47 -0.26
CA HIS A 38 11.41 -10.50 -0.38
C HIS A 38 12.72 -10.95 0.28
N LYS A 39 12.64 -11.69 1.39
CA LYS A 39 13.83 -12.29 2.03
C LYS A 39 14.47 -13.36 1.15
N ILE A 40 13.66 -14.16 0.46
CA ILE A 40 14.13 -15.19 -0.50
C ILE A 40 14.73 -14.53 -1.74
N GLU A 41 14.08 -13.50 -2.28
CA GLU A 41 14.54 -12.77 -3.46
C GLU A 41 15.74 -11.85 -3.18
N GLY A 42 16.05 -11.57 -1.91
CA GLY A 42 17.13 -10.67 -1.49
C GLY A 42 16.90 -9.20 -1.88
N LYS A 43 15.73 -8.86 -2.43
CA LYS A 43 15.38 -7.51 -2.84
C LYS A 43 14.56 -6.82 -1.75
N LYS A 44 14.93 -5.58 -1.44
CA LYS A 44 14.14 -4.75 -0.52
C LYS A 44 12.73 -4.52 -1.10
N PRO A 45 11.68 -4.55 -0.28
CA PRO A 45 10.31 -4.26 -0.72
C PRO A 45 10.25 -2.88 -1.38
N SER A 46 9.63 -2.81 -2.57
CA SER A 46 9.52 -1.56 -3.35
C SER A 46 8.73 -0.46 -2.64
N PHE A 47 7.99 -0.77 -1.57
CA PHE A 47 7.21 0.19 -0.79
C PHE A 47 8.00 1.47 -0.42
N LEU A 48 9.26 1.33 -0.02
CA LEU A 48 10.11 2.49 0.31
C LEU A 48 10.50 3.30 -0.94
N LYS A 49 10.67 2.65 -2.08
CA LYS A 49 10.92 3.33 -3.37
C LYS A 49 9.67 4.05 -3.84
N ASP A 50 8.50 3.44 -3.67
CA ASP A 50 7.21 4.03 -4.06
C ASP A 50 6.91 5.30 -3.23
N LEU A 51 7.27 5.32 -1.94
CA LEU A 51 7.20 6.53 -1.12
C LEU A 51 8.15 7.63 -1.63
N GLN A 52 9.36 7.27 -2.05
CA GLN A 52 10.28 8.25 -2.68
C GLN A 52 9.70 8.80 -3.97
N PHE A 53 9.11 7.95 -4.82
CA PHE A 53 8.43 8.39 -6.04
C PHE A 53 7.25 9.32 -5.76
N LEU A 54 6.48 9.04 -4.70
CA LEU A 54 5.39 9.92 -4.25
C LEU A 54 5.91 11.30 -3.85
N LEU A 55 7.10 11.40 -3.25
CA LEU A 55 7.71 12.65 -2.79
C LEU A 55 8.34 13.50 -3.90
N ILE A 56 8.60 12.94 -5.09
CA ILE A 56 9.16 13.69 -6.22
C ILE A 56 8.23 14.83 -6.64
N GLY A 57 6.92 14.58 -6.72
CA GLY A 57 5.93 15.61 -7.05
C GLY A 57 5.92 16.79 -6.05
N PRO A 58 5.75 16.54 -4.74
CA PRO A 58 5.86 17.55 -3.69
C PRO A 58 7.17 18.34 -3.73
N ILE A 59 8.31 17.69 -3.94
CA ILE A 59 9.62 18.36 -4.02
C ILE A 59 9.66 19.33 -5.19
N TRP A 60 9.12 18.94 -6.34
CA TRP A 60 9.05 19.80 -7.52
C TRP A 60 8.17 21.03 -7.25
N LEU A 61 6.99 20.82 -6.65
CA LEU A 61 6.07 21.90 -6.26
C LEU A 61 6.72 22.86 -5.25
N LEU A 62 7.41 22.34 -4.24
CA LEU A 62 8.16 23.14 -3.28
C LEU A 62 9.21 24.01 -3.97
N GLY A 63 9.92 23.49 -4.98
CA GLY A 63 10.84 24.25 -5.80
C GLY A 63 10.19 25.46 -6.49
N PHE A 64 8.98 25.30 -7.06
CA PHE A 64 8.23 26.43 -7.63
C PHE A 64 7.86 27.48 -6.59
N VAL A 65 7.38 27.03 -5.42
CA VAL A 65 6.96 27.93 -4.35
C VAL A 65 8.14 28.72 -3.81
N LEU A 66 9.27 28.05 -3.53
CA LEU A 66 10.50 28.68 -3.03
C LEU A 66 11.08 29.67 -4.04
N LYS A 67 11.10 29.32 -5.34
CA LYS A 67 11.52 30.22 -6.42
C LYS A 67 10.62 31.45 -6.53
N LYS A 68 9.30 31.27 -6.40
CA LYS A 68 8.34 32.39 -6.39
C LYS A 68 8.48 33.26 -5.14
N ALA A 69 8.86 32.68 -4.00
CA ALA A 69 9.11 33.38 -2.75
C ALA A 69 10.48 34.09 -2.71
N GLY A 70 11.32 33.96 -3.75
CA GLY A 70 12.63 34.61 -3.82
C GLY A 70 13.71 33.98 -2.93
N ILE A 71 13.46 32.80 -2.38
CA ILE A 71 14.42 32.07 -1.55
C ILE A 71 15.39 31.33 -2.48
N ARG A 72 16.67 31.71 -2.44
CA ARG A 72 17.74 30.95 -3.12
C ARG A 72 18.05 29.71 -2.29
N TYR A 73 17.93 28.54 -2.90
CA TYR A 73 18.30 27.24 -2.35
C TYR A 73 19.28 26.54 -3.29
#